data_AF-A0A354YX52-F1
#
_entry.id   AF-A0A354YX52-F1
#
_cell.length_a   1.000
_cell.length_b   1.000
_cell.length_c   1.000
_cell.angle_alpha   90.00
_cell.angle_beta   90.00
_cell.angle_gamma   90.00
#
_symmetry.space_group_name_H-M   'P 1'
#
loop_
_entity.id
_entity.type
_entity.pdbx_description
1 polymer ?
#
loop_
_entity_poly.entity_id
_entity_poly.type
_entity_poly.pdbx_seq_one_letter_code
_entity_poly.pdbx_strand_id
1 'polypeptide(L)' 'VAQSAGARAVGIILTGMGSDGARGLLAMRKAGARTIGQDEASCVVYGMPKVACELGAVEKQYPLNYIGQALYKLINQLL' A
#
# COMPACT_ATOMS: atom_id res chain seq x y z
N VAL A 1 4.70 12.49 -0.68
CA VAL A 1 4.30 11.68 -1.86
C VAL A 1 2.94 12.08 -2.39
N ALA A 2 1.85 11.95 -1.61
CA ALA A 2 0.49 12.30 -2.08
C ALA A 2 0.40 13.71 -2.72
N GLN A 3 0.97 14.72 -2.08
CA GLN A 3 0.95 16.11 -2.57
C GLN A 3 1.82 16.36 -3.81
N SER A 4 2.97 15.69 -3.92
CA SER A 4 3.99 16.00 -4.94
C SER A 4 3.92 15.09 -6.16
N ALA A 5 3.64 13.79 -5.95
CA ALA A 5 3.60 12.80 -7.02
C ALA A 5 2.16 12.43 -7.42
N GLY A 6 1.20 12.52 -6.50
CA GLY A 6 -0.21 12.21 -6.75
C GLY A 6 -0.39 10.84 -7.39
N ALA A 7 -1.11 10.79 -8.50
CA ALA A 7 -1.38 9.58 -9.27
C ALA A 7 -0.14 8.90 -9.87
N ARG A 8 1.00 9.60 -9.96
CA ARG A 8 2.27 9.04 -10.50
C ARG A 8 3.10 8.30 -9.44
N ALA A 9 2.45 7.78 -8.40
CA ALA A 9 3.10 7.02 -7.33
C ALA A 9 2.39 5.70 -7.08
N VAL A 10 3.16 4.76 -6.53
CA VAL A 10 2.65 3.53 -5.92
C VAL A 10 2.96 3.57 -4.43
N GLY A 11 1.96 3.38 -3.59
CA GLY A 11 2.11 3.23 -2.14
C GLY A 11 2.02 1.77 -1.75
N ILE A 12 2.94 1.30 -0.90
CA ILE A 12 2.96 -0.06 -0.39
C ILE A 12 3.08 0.00 1.12
N ILE A 13 2.24 -0.74 1.83
CA ILE A 13 2.32 -0.90 3.29
C ILE A 13 2.62 -2.34 3.65
N LEU A 14 3.66 -2.55 4.46
CA LEU A 14 4.19 -3.86 4.83
C LEU A 14 3.95 -4.15 6.31
N THR A 15 4.28 -5.36 6.73
CA THR A 15 4.25 -5.84 8.12
C THR A 15 4.80 -4.79 9.10
N GLY A 16 4.13 -4.64 10.23
CA GLY A 16 4.51 -3.64 11.23
C GLY A 16 3.39 -3.39 12.23
N MET A 17 3.77 -2.75 13.35
CA MET A 17 2.83 -2.32 14.39
C MET A 17 2.26 -0.91 14.11
N GLY A 18 1.13 -0.59 14.73
CA GLY A 18 0.57 0.76 14.74
C GLY A 18 -0.27 1.13 13.51
N SER A 19 -0.49 2.43 13.31
CA SER A 19 -1.40 2.97 12.27
C SER A 19 -0.82 4.10 11.44
N ASP A 20 0.42 4.51 11.70
CA ASP A 20 0.94 5.79 11.21
C ASP A 20 1.06 5.83 9.68
N GLY A 21 1.48 4.72 9.07
CA GLY A 21 1.51 4.60 7.61
C GLY A 21 0.14 4.55 6.95
N ALA A 22 -0.91 4.12 7.67
CA ALA A 22 -2.24 3.88 7.09
C ALA A 22 -2.91 5.18 6.63
N ARG A 23 -2.79 6.26 7.42
CA ARG A 23 -3.32 7.59 7.05
C ARG A 23 -2.56 8.18 5.86
N GLY A 24 -1.25 8.02 5.83
CA GLY A 24 -0.41 8.45 4.70
C GLY A 24 -0.77 7.72 3.41
N LEU A 25 -0.96 6.40 3.49
CA LEU A 25 -1.39 5.57 2.36
C LEU A 25 -2.79 5.97 1.87
N LEU A 26 -3.72 6.27 2.78
CA LEU A 26 -5.06 6.75 2.42
C LEU A 26 -4.98 8.09 1.68
N ALA A 27 -4.13 9.01 2.13
CA ALA A 27 -3.91 10.27 1.44
C ALA A 27 -3.34 10.06 0.03
N MET A 28 -2.43 9.09 -0.14
CA MET A 28 -1.93 8.70 -1.47
C MET A 28 -3.05 8.16 -2.36
N ARG A 29 -3.88 7.23 -1.85
CA ARG A 29 -5.02 6.68 -2.61
C ARG A 29 -6.00 7.77 -3.04
N LYS A 30 -6.34 8.69 -2.13
CA LYS A 30 -7.21 9.84 -2.42
C LYS A 30 -6.60 10.80 -3.46
N ALA A 31 -5.28 10.88 -3.54
CA ALA A 31 -4.57 11.65 -4.56
C ALA A 31 -4.40 10.89 -5.89
N GLY A 32 -5.01 9.71 -6.04
CA GLY A 32 -5.00 8.90 -7.26
C GLY A 32 -3.87 7.87 -7.36
N ALA A 33 -3.01 7.76 -6.34
CA ALA A 33 -1.93 6.78 -6.35
C ALA A 33 -2.48 5.35 -6.26
N ARG A 34 -1.79 4.40 -6.92
CA ARG A 34 -2.06 2.97 -6.71
C ARG A 34 -1.57 2.57 -5.33
N THR A 35 -2.34 1.80 -4.58
CA THR A 35 -2.00 1.44 -3.20
C THR A 35 -2.25 -0.04 -2.91
N ILE A 36 -1.22 -0.72 -2.41
CA ILE A 36 -1.29 -2.16 -2.07
C ILE A 36 -0.75 -2.41 -0.66
N GLY A 37 -1.14 -3.54 -0.07
CA GLY A 37 -0.71 -3.96 1.26
C GLY A 37 -0.18 -5.39 1.28
N GLN A 38 0.66 -5.70 2.26
CA GLN A 38 1.04 -7.07 2.58
C GLN A 38 -0.13 -7.79 3.27
N ASP A 39 -0.39 -9.04 2.89
CA ASP A 39 -1.42 -9.87 3.52
C ASP A 39 -1.06 -10.35 4.93
N GLU A 40 -2.07 -10.80 5.66
CA GLU A 40 -1.91 -11.31 7.03
C GLU A 40 -0.99 -12.53 7.11
N ALA A 41 -1.15 -13.48 6.19
CA ALA A 41 -0.44 -14.76 6.22
C ALA A 41 1.08 -14.62 6.07
N SER A 42 1.55 -13.58 5.36
CA SER A 42 2.98 -13.33 5.19
C SER A 42 3.54 -12.28 6.16
N CYS A 43 2.69 -11.58 6.93
CA CYS A 43 3.14 -10.61 7.91
C CYS A 43 3.75 -11.28 9.14
N VAL A 44 4.81 -10.68 9.69
CA VAL A 44 5.26 -11.01 11.06
C VAL A 44 4.31 -10.38 12.07
N VAL A 45 3.88 -9.14 11.81
CA VAL A 45 2.88 -8.42 12.59
C VAL A 45 1.89 -7.76 11.64
N TYR A 46 0.66 -8.26 11.62
CA TYR A 46 -0.43 -7.74 10.80
C TYR A 46 -1.17 -6.59 11.51
N GLY A 47 -0.42 -5.57 11.95
CA GLY A 47 -0.98 -4.37 12.58
C GLY A 47 -1.26 -3.29 11.55
N MET A 48 -0.21 -2.69 11.00
CA MET A 48 -0.32 -1.57 10.08
C MET A 48 -1.04 -1.92 8.76
N PRO A 49 -0.79 -3.08 8.11
CA PRO A 49 -1.53 -3.46 6.91
C PRO A 49 -3.02 -3.69 7.17
N LYS A 50 -3.38 -4.25 8.33
CA LYS A 50 -4.78 -4.42 8.77
C LYS A 50 -5.50 -3.08 8.84
N VAL A 51 -4.93 -2.13 9.58
CA VAL A 51 -5.52 -0.78 9.73
C VAL A 51 -5.65 -0.08 8.38
N ALA A 52 -4.63 -0.19 7.51
CA ALA A 52 -4.69 0.38 6.17
C ALA A 52 -5.78 -0.24 5.29
N CYS A 53 -6.01 -1.56 5.39
CA CYS A 53 -7.11 -2.22 4.69
C CYS A 53 -8.46 -1.75 5.22
N GLU A 54 -8.65 -1.72 6.54
CA GLU A 54 -9.91 -1.31 7.19
C GLU A 54 -10.26 0.16 6.89
N LEU A 55 -9.27 1.04 6.78
CA LEU A 55 -9.45 2.45 6.38
C LEU A 55 -9.74 2.65 4.89
N GLY A 56 -9.75 1.58 4.09
CA GLY A 56 -9.87 1.67 2.63
C GLY A 56 -8.63 2.29 1.97
N ALA A 57 -7.46 2.29 2.64
CA ALA A 57 -6.21 2.79 2.09
C ALA A 57 -5.52 1.80 1.15
N VAL A 58 -5.89 0.51 1.21
CA VAL A 58 -5.34 -0.57 0.38
C VAL A 58 -6.35 -1.00 -0.68
N GLU A 59 -5.97 -0.99 -1.95
CA GLU A 59 -6.83 -1.50 -3.04
C GLU A 59 -6.80 -3.02 -3.12
N LYS A 60 -5.62 -3.60 -2.88
CA LYS A 60 -5.41 -5.04 -2.93
C LYS A 60 -4.27 -5.47 -2.02
N GLN A 61 -4.44 -6.62 -1.37
CA GLN A 61 -3.40 -7.25 -0.56
C GLN A 61 -2.69 -8.34 -1.36
N TYR A 62 -1.39 -8.53 -1.07
CA TYR A 62 -0.56 -9.58 -1.67
C TYR A 62 0.36 -10.22 -0.62
N PRO A 63 0.71 -11.50 -0.79
CA PRO A 63 1.81 -12.10 -0.02
C PRO A 63 3.12 -11.37 -0.29
N LEU A 64 4.01 -11.33 0.71
CA LEU A 64 5.29 -10.60 0.62
C LEU A 64 6.10 -10.93 -0.64
N ASN A 65 6.18 -12.20 -1.01
CA ASN A 65 6.92 -12.67 -2.20
C ASN A 65 6.29 -12.22 -3.53
N TYR A 66 5.04 -11.75 -3.54
CA TYR A 66 4.37 -11.21 -4.72
C TYR A 66 4.41 -9.68 -4.80
N ILE A 67 4.76 -8.98 -3.72
CA ILE A 67 4.76 -7.50 -3.68
C ILE A 67 5.70 -6.92 -4.73
N GLY A 68 6.89 -7.49 -4.92
CA GLY A 68 7.86 -7.01 -5.93
C GLY A 68 7.31 -7.08 -7.34
N GLN A 69 6.67 -8.20 -7.71
CA GLN A 69 6.03 -8.37 -9.01
C GLN A 69 4.86 -7.40 -9.19
N ALA A 70 4.04 -7.23 -8.15
CA ALA A 70 2.92 -6.30 -8.16
C ALA A 70 3.39 -4.85 -8.36
N LEU A 71 4.45 -4.43 -7.65
CA LEU A 71 5.07 -3.11 -7.81
C LEU A 71 5.54 -2.87 -9.25
N TYR A 72 6.29 -3.81 -9.82
CA TYR A 72 6.80 -3.69 -11.18
C TYR A 72 5.65 -3.54 -12.20
N LYS A 73 4.59 -4.34 -12.05
CA LYS A 73 3.39 -4.23 -12.89
C LYS A 73 2.71 -2.86 -12.76
N LEU A 74 2.54 -2.37 -11.53
CA LEU A 74 1.88 -1.09 -11.28
C LEU A 74 2.69 0.10 -11.82
N ILE A 75 4.01 0.10 -11.65
CA ILE A 75 4.87 1.17 -12.17
C ILE A 75 4.82 1.23 -13.70
N ASN A 76 4.84 0.09 -14.39
CA ASN A 76 4.74 0.06 -15.85
C ASN A 76 3.38 0.53 -16.39
N GLN A 77 2.35 0.64 -15.54
CA GLN A 77 1.05 1.22 -15.90
C GLN A 77 1.00 2.74 -15.66
N LEU A 78 2.03 3.32 -15.03
CA LEU A 78 2.16 4.76 -14.79
C LEU A 78 2.97 5.48 -15.88
N LEU A 79 3.69 4.73 -16.72
CA LEU A 79 4.40 5.20 -17.92
C LEU A 79 3.43 5.19 -19.12
#